data_AF-A0A6B0WEM6-F1
#
_entry.id   AF-A0A6B0WEM6-F1
#
_cell.length_a   1.000
_cell.length_b   1.000
_cell.length_c   1.000
_cell.angle_alpha   90.00
_cell.angle_beta   90.00
_cell.angle_gamma   90.00
#
_symmetry.space_group_name_H-M   'P 1'
#
loop_
_entity.id
_entity.type
_entity.pdbx_description
1 polymer ?
#
loop_
_entity_poly.entity_id
_entity_poly.type
_entity_poly.pdbx_seq_one_letter_code
_entity_poly.pdbx_strand_id
1 'polypeptide(L)'
;MNPAFRDWTPYPVILVEIDEQRGHPTPDRSIRIIGNCINADEAPELEANVAIGKRVEVTMIDMGDGMALPQFRLSDEDPEHETWQFPEDA
;
A
#
# COMPACT_ATOMS: atom_id res chain seq x y z
N MET A 1 15.93 1.78 -8.78
CA MET A 1 14.93 2.81 -8.46
C MET A 1 14.68 3.63 -9.71
N ASN A 2 13.44 3.69 -10.21
CA ASN A 2 13.12 4.42 -11.43
C ASN A 2 13.27 5.95 -11.16
N PRO A 3 14.07 6.70 -11.94
CA PRO A 3 14.28 8.14 -11.73
C PRO A 3 13.01 8.99 -11.71
N ALA A 4 11.93 8.52 -12.32
CA ALA A 4 10.63 9.20 -12.34
C ALA A 4 10.04 9.42 -10.94
N PHE A 5 10.46 8.66 -9.93
CA PHE A 5 9.96 8.78 -8.55
C PHE A 5 10.91 9.59 -7.64
N ARG A 6 11.94 10.25 -8.19
CA ARG A 6 12.89 11.03 -7.38
C ARG A 6 12.17 12.10 -6.56
N ASP A 7 11.29 12.85 -7.19
CA ASP A 7 10.59 13.97 -6.58
C ASP A 7 9.43 13.51 -5.66
N TRP A 8 9.13 12.21 -5.64
CA TRP A 8 8.15 11.60 -4.76
C TRP A 8 8.73 11.20 -3.40
N THR A 9 10.03 11.40 -3.17
CA THR A 9 10.67 10.96 -1.92
C THR A 9 10.34 11.92 -0.77
N PRO A 10 9.91 11.42 0.41
CA PRO A 10 9.68 10.01 0.76
C PRO A 10 8.35 9.46 0.22
N TYR A 11 8.35 8.19 -0.22
CA TYR A 11 7.14 7.49 -0.63
C TYR A 11 7.08 6.06 -0.04
N PRO A 12 5.95 5.64 0.56
CA PRO A 12 5.81 4.30 1.08
C PRO A 12 5.67 3.27 -0.04
N VAL A 13 6.52 2.24 -0.02
CA VAL A 13 6.34 1.02 -0.81
C VAL A 13 5.87 -0.07 0.13
N ILE A 14 4.69 -0.63 -0.15
CA ILE A 14 4.01 -1.57 0.75
C ILE A 14 3.87 -2.95 0.11
N LEU A 15 3.81 -3.98 0.96
CA LEU A 15 3.47 -5.35 0.59
C LEU A 15 2.07 -5.66 1.12
N VAL A 16 1.10 -5.77 0.22
CA VAL A 16 -0.31 -5.96 0.55
C VAL A 16 -0.67 -7.43 0.48
N GLU A 17 -1.29 -7.94 1.54
CA GLU A 17 -1.95 -9.25 1.55
C GLU A 17 -3.44 -9.07 1.19
N ILE A 18 -3.87 -9.76 0.13
CA ILE A 18 -5.22 -9.64 -0.42
C ILE A 18 -6.21 -10.47 0.42
N ASP A 19 -7.35 -9.89 0.80
CA ASP A 19 -8.36 -10.58 1.61
C ASP A 19 -8.92 -11.82 0.92
N GLU A 20 -9.20 -11.74 -0.39
CA GLU A 20 -9.74 -12.85 -1.19
C GLU A 20 -8.82 -14.07 -1.25
N GLN A 21 -7.54 -13.91 -0.91
CA GLN A 21 -6.53 -14.98 -0.92
C GLN A 21 -5.92 -15.21 0.47
N ARG A 22 -6.49 -14.61 1.51
CA ARG A 22 -6.07 -14.89 2.89
C ARG A 22 -6.45 -16.33 3.25
N GLY A 23 -5.46 -17.09 3.68
CA GLY A 23 -5.63 -18.50 4.09
C GLY A 23 -5.86 -19.52 2.97
N HIS A 24 -5.81 -19.13 1.68
CA HIS A 24 -6.01 -20.06 0.55
C HIS A 24 -4.87 -19.92 -0.49
N PRO A 25 -4.19 -21.02 -0.88
CA PRO A 25 -4.46 -22.43 -0.53
C PRO A 25 -3.98 -22.89 0.86
N THR A 26 -3.09 -22.17 1.55
CA THR A 26 -2.70 -22.38 2.97
C THR A 26 -2.32 -21.04 3.63
N PRO A 27 -2.22 -20.93 4.98
CA PRO A 27 -1.80 -19.69 5.67
C PRO A 27 -0.45 -19.11 5.19
N ASP A 28 0.44 -19.96 4.69
CA ASP A 28 1.78 -19.57 4.20
C ASP A 28 1.79 -19.19 2.72
N ARG A 29 0.65 -19.32 2.05
CA ARG A 29 0.50 -19.24 0.59
C ARG A 29 -0.58 -18.22 0.22
N SER A 30 -0.45 -16.99 0.69
CA SER A 30 -1.28 -15.89 0.22
C SER A 30 -0.59 -15.13 -0.91
N ILE A 31 -1.37 -14.71 -1.91
CA ILE A 31 -0.87 -13.79 -2.94
C ILE A 31 -0.64 -12.44 -2.29
N ARG A 32 0.54 -11.86 -2.51
CA ARG A 32 0.89 -10.52 -2.06
C ARG A 32 1.27 -9.64 -3.23
N ILE A 33 0.87 -8.38 -3.17
CA ILE A 33 1.14 -7.38 -4.20
C ILE A 33 2.03 -6.30 -3.61
N ILE A 34 3.08 -5.93 -4.34
CA ILE A 34 3.90 -4.77 -4.00
C ILE A 34 3.34 -3.57 -4.77
N GLY A 35 3.16 -2.45 -4.09
CA GLY A 35 2.69 -1.20 -4.71
C GLY A 35 3.03 0.02 -3.87
N ASN A 36 2.73 1.22 -4.38
CA ASN A 36 2.86 2.45 -3.60
C ASN A 36 1.59 2.68 -2.78
N CYS A 37 1.76 3.26 -1.59
CA CYS A 37 0.64 3.82 -0.84
C CYS A 37 0.52 5.31 -1.18
N ILE A 38 -0.66 5.72 -1.62
CA ILE A 38 -0.97 7.09 -2.03
C ILE A 38 -2.20 7.61 -1.28
N ASN A 39 -2.32 8.93 -1.21
CA ASN A 39 -3.46 9.60 -0.62
C ASN A 39 -4.57 9.90 -1.67
N ALA A 40 -5.60 10.64 -1.26
CA ALA A 40 -6.72 11.02 -2.12
C ALA A 40 -6.30 11.92 -3.29
N ASP A 41 -5.22 12.69 -3.15
CA ASP A 41 -4.66 13.59 -4.17
C ASP A 41 -3.69 12.87 -5.12
N GLU A 42 -3.62 11.53 -5.04
CA GLU A 42 -2.69 10.69 -5.83
C GLU A 42 -1.21 10.96 -5.58
N ALA A 43 -0.89 11.63 -4.48
CA ALA A 43 0.47 11.84 -3.98
C ALA A 43 0.86 10.72 -3.01
N PRO A 44 2.17 10.52 -2.73
CA PRO A 44 2.61 9.58 -1.70
C PRO A 44 1.90 9.79 -0.36
N GLU A 45 1.51 8.70 0.29
CA GLU A 45 0.94 8.76 1.63
C GLU A 45 2.01 9.20 2.65
N LEU A 46 1.58 9.92 3.69
CA LEU A 46 2.44 10.35 4.77
C LEU A 46 2.88 9.14 5.60
N GLU A 47 4.18 9.05 5.89
CA GLU A 47 4.75 7.95 6.69
C GLU A 47 4.03 7.77 8.04
N ALA A 48 3.67 8.87 8.70
CA ALA A 48 2.94 8.87 9.96
C ALA A 48 1.57 8.17 9.89
N ASN A 49 0.96 8.08 8.71
CA ASN A 49 -0.33 7.41 8.51
C ASN A 49 -0.18 5.91 8.21
N VAL A 50 1.00 5.47 7.76
CA VAL A 50 1.25 4.10 7.31
C VAL A 50 1.71 3.23 8.46
N ALA A 51 1.09 2.06 8.62
CA ALA A 51 1.46 1.06 9.62
C ALA A 51 1.26 -0.36 9.06
N ILE A 52 2.05 -1.31 9.56
CA ILE A 52 1.77 -2.72 9.35
C ILE A 52 0.43 -3.06 10.01
N GLY A 53 -0.45 -3.76 9.29
CA GLY A 53 -1.78 -4.15 9.76
C GLY A 53 -2.90 -3.17 9.40
N LYS A 54 -2.58 -1.97 8.88
CA LYS A 54 -3.59 -1.06 8.32
C LYS A 54 -4.26 -1.68 7.10
N ARG A 55 -5.56 -1.42 6.96
CA ARG A 55 -6.40 -1.85 5.85
C ARG A 55 -6.14 -0.93 4.65
N VAL A 56 -6.11 -1.50 3.46
CA VAL A 56 -5.92 -0.75 2.21
C VAL A 56 -6.90 -1.21 1.15
N GLU A 57 -7.27 -0.30 0.27
CA GLU A 57 -8.03 -0.60 -0.94
C GLU A 57 -7.17 -0.36 -2.19
N VAL A 58 -7.45 -1.12 -3.26
CA VAL A 58 -6.79 -0.91 -4.55
C VAL A 58 -7.44 0.26 -5.28
N THR A 59 -6.61 1.12 -5.88
CA THR A 59 -7.03 2.16 -6.81
C THR A 59 -6.23 2.05 -8.10
N MET A 60 -6.84 2.42 -9.24
CA MET A 60 -6.19 2.34 -10.55
C MET A 60 -5.85 3.75 -11.01
N ILE A 61 -4.56 4.06 -11.10
CA ILE A 61 -4.07 5.35 -11.62
C ILE A 61 -3.93 5.25 -13.12
N ASP A 62 -4.63 6.12 -13.84
CA ASP A 62 -4.53 6.23 -15.30
C ASP A 62 -3.14 6.76 -15.68
N MET A 63 -2.44 6.01 -16.54
CA MET A 63 -1.12 6.35 -17.04
C MET A 63 -1.16 6.88 -18.48
N GLY A 64 -2.36 7.04 -19.05
CA GLY A 64 -2.57 7.31 -20.45
C GLY A 64 -2.45 6.07 -21.33
N ASP A 65 -2.75 6.23 -22.62
CA ASP A 65 -2.63 5.18 -23.64
C ASP A 65 -3.38 3.87 -23.32
N GLY A 66 -4.48 3.97 -22.58
CA GLY A 66 -5.28 2.82 -22.16
C GLY A 66 -4.60 1.93 -21.13
N MET A 67 -3.54 2.41 -20.48
CA MET A 67 -2.87 1.74 -19.36
C MET A 67 -3.26 2.37 -18.04
N ALA A 68 -3.46 1.52 -17.03
CA ALA A 68 -3.62 1.95 -15.66
C ALA A 68 -2.73 1.11 -14.73
N LEU A 69 -2.16 1.74 -13.71
CA LEU A 69 -1.32 1.08 -12.72
C LEU A 69 -2.08 0.93 -11.40
N PRO A 70 -2.17 -0.29 -10.82
CA PRO A 70 -2.71 -0.45 -9.49
C PRO A 70 -1.80 0.20 -8.45
N GLN A 71 -2.42 0.98 -7.56
CA GLN A 71 -1.84 1.57 -6.35
C GLN A 71 -2.77 1.27 -5.18
N PHE A 72 -2.37 1.66 -3.96
CA PHE A 72 -3.15 1.43 -2.75
C PHE A 72 -3.43 2.71 -1.99
N ARG A 73 -4.62 2.83 -1.43
CA ARG A 73 -5.00 3.88 -0.47
C ARG A 73 -5.30 3.24 0.88
N LEU A 74 -5.07 3.98 1.97
CA LEU A 74 -5.55 3.55 3.28
C LEU A 74 -7.08 3.51 3.26
N SER A 75 -7.64 2.40 3.72
CA SER A 75 -9.08 2.23 3.90
C SER A 75 -9.51 2.83 5.25
N ASP A 76 -10.78 3.23 5.34
CA ASP A 76 -11.42 3.64 6.61
C ASP A 76 -11.83 2.44 7.48
N GLU A 77 -11.60 1.20 7.01
CA GLU A 77 -11.82 -0.01 7.80
C GLU A 77 -10.90 -0.10 9.02
N ASP A 78 -11.47 -0.57 10.13
CA ASP A 78 -10.70 -0.89 11.33
C ASP A 78 -9.68 -2.01 11.05
N PRO A 79 -8.44 -1.91 11.55
CA PRO A 79 -7.48 -3.00 11.51
C PRO A 79 -8.00 -4.27 12.20
N GLU A 80 -7.75 -5.44 11.61
CA GLU A 80 -8.10 -6.73 12.21
C GLU A 80 -7.22 -7.09 13.43
N HIS A 81 -6.03 -6.50 13.50
CA HIS A 81 -5.01 -6.75 14.51
C HIS A 81 -4.35 -5.45 14.96
N GLU A 82 -3.56 -5.51 16.04
CA GLU A 82 -2.77 -4.37 16.50
C GLU A 82 -1.80 -3.91 15.39
N THR A 83 -1.81 -2.62 15.10
CA THR A 83 -0.95 -2.04 14.07
C THR A 83 0.44 -1.79 14.61
N TRP A 84 1.45 -1.95 13.76
CA TRP A 84 2.84 -1.65 14.11
C TRP A 84 3.42 -0.57 13.20
N GLN A 85 4.10 0.41 13.80
CA GLN A 85 4.89 1.43 13.11
C GLN A 85 6.33 1.39 13.61
N PHE A 86 7.27 1.81 12.76
CA PHE A 86 8.64 2.00 13.20
C PHE A 86 8.68 3.14 14.23
N PRO A 87 9.37 2.98 15.38
CA PRO A 87 9.46 4.05 16.36
C PRO A 87 10.17 5.28 15.78
N GLU A 88 9.61 6.48 15.94
CA GLU A 88 10.19 7.72 15.41
C GLU A 88 11.57 8.08 16.01
N ASP A 89 11.94 7.47 17.15
CA ASP A 89 13.19 7.76 17.90
C ASP A 89 14.32 6.73 17.66
N ALA A 90 14.21 5.84 16.68
CA ALA A 90 15.16 4.72 16.48
C ALA A 90 16.34 5.02 15.53
#